data_AF-A0A2R5GEI7-F1
#
_entry.id   AF-A0A2R5GEI7-F1
#
_cell.length_a   1.000
_cell.length_b   1.000
_cell.length_c   1.000
_cell.angle_alpha   90.00
_cell.angle_beta   90.00
_cell.angle_gamma   90.00
#
_symmetry.space_group_name_H-M   'P 1'
#
loop_
_entity.id
_entity.type
_entity.pdbx_description
1 polymer ?
#
loop_
_entity_poly.entity_id
_entity_poly.type
_entity_poly.pdbx_seq_one_letter_code
_entity_poly.pdbx_strand_id
1 'polypeptide(L)'
;MMPDMEEGNGKVSQAEDAETPSGSATSSRPSVDKDEQPKTPWQKYTAMVYQARGNPSVSPDSIRPPSLAQQLFAEVLGTGIYMFFGLAATAAATTAGSSSGVIQVVFVWAIAITMGVMVAISVSGAHLNPAITFTFMLLRPELFAPWKAPLYMVAQILGATLGAVGTWIIFENPINNFERTYGIVRGQPGSELTAAIFCDFYPSPSSLANPALGWTPDTVSRGGAFGMEVFGTAYLVFIVFAVMDPRNQLRLGGAAIAYSIGLAVLILGCIAGPITGLSINPARDLGPRIVAYAAGWDEIAFPGPNNSWWVWTIAPFFGGPIGGLVYDMLLMRGI
;
A
#
# COMPACT_ATOMS: atom_id res chain seq x y z
N MET A 1 -49.71 44.38 -44.21
CA MET A 1 -49.38 45.60 -43.44
C MET A 1 -50.03 45.40 -42.07
N MET A 2 -49.21 45.21 -41.04
CA MET A 2 -49.54 45.12 -39.59
C MET A 2 -50.22 46.44 -39.09
N PRO A 3 -50.55 46.68 -37.79
CA PRO A 3 -50.39 45.91 -36.52
C PRO A 3 -51.66 45.90 -35.62
N ASP A 4 -51.82 45.07 -34.58
CA ASP A 4 -51.29 44.99 -33.19
C ASP A 4 -51.74 46.06 -32.15
N MET A 5 -52.12 45.53 -30.96
CA MET A 5 -51.71 45.90 -29.58
C MET A 5 -52.77 46.32 -28.54
N GLU A 6 -52.66 45.67 -27.36
CA GLU A 6 -53.10 46.00 -25.99
C GLU A 6 -52.03 45.40 -25.03
N GLU A 7 -51.89 45.67 -23.72
CA GLU A 7 -51.83 46.86 -22.83
C GLU A 7 -51.48 46.34 -21.40
N GLY A 8 -51.04 47.20 -20.45
CA GLY A 8 -51.12 47.00 -18.98
C GLY A 8 -49.82 47.29 -18.15
N ASN A 9 -49.65 48.42 -17.42
CA ASN A 9 -50.09 48.88 -16.05
C ASN A 9 -49.55 48.06 -14.83
N GLY A 10 -49.10 48.54 -13.65
CA GLY A 10 -48.88 49.86 -12.99
C GLY A 10 -48.96 49.78 -11.42
N LYS A 11 -48.08 50.51 -10.66
CA LYS A 11 -48.14 51.03 -9.23
C LYS A 11 -48.00 50.03 -8.03
N VAL A 12 -47.31 50.23 -6.87
CA VAL A 12 -46.90 51.28 -5.88
C VAL A 12 -47.72 51.30 -4.55
N SER A 13 -47.06 50.91 -3.44
CA SER A 13 -47.05 51.36 -2.01
C SER A 13 -48.33 51.61 -1.16
N GLN A 14 -48.40 50.96 0.01
CA GLN A 14 -48.79 51.57 1.32
C GLN A 14 -47.95 50.98 2.48
N ALA A 15 -47.78 51.77 3.55
CA ALA A 15 -46.82 51.65 4.65
C ALA A 15 -47.48 51.26 5.99
N GLU A 16 -46.65 50.86 6.97
CA GLU A 16 -46.76 50.86 8.46
C GLU A 16 -45.91 49.66 8.97
N ASP A 17 -45.02 49.67 9.96
CA ASP A 17 -44.51 50.67 10.90
C ASP A 17 -43.16 50.18 11.49
N ALA A 18 -42.32 51.15 11.84
CA ALA A 18 -41.31 51.20 12.92
C ALA A 18 -40.50 49.94 13.34
N GLU A 19 -39.18 50.00 13.13
CA GLU A 19 -38.11 50.05 14.17
C GLU A 19 -36.78 49.49 13.62
N THR A 20 -35.75 50.33 13.61
CA THR A 20 -34.34 49.90 13.50
C THR A 20 -33.72 50.01 14.88
N PRO A 21 -32.77 49.13 15.27
CA PRO A 21 -31.40 49.59 15.15
C PRO A 21 -30.36 48.53 14.74
N SER A 22 -29.39 49.03 13.97
CA SER A 22 -28.02 48.57 13.74
C SER A 22 -27.49 47.46 14.66
N GLY A 23 -27.19 46.30 14.07
CA GLY A 23 -26.28 45.29 14.64
C GLY A 23 -25.05 45.15 13.76
N SER A 24 -23.91 45.66 14.23
CA SER A 24 -22.60 45.45 13.63
C SER A 24 -22.25 43.96 13.57
N ALA A 25 -22.09 43.39 12.39
CA ALA A 25 -21.48 42.08 12.22
C ALA A 25 -19.98 42.18 12.55
N THR A 26 -19.63 42.02 13.82
CA THR A 26 -18.25 41.79 14.22
C THR A 26 -17.86 40.38 13.78
N SER A 27 -17.05 40.32 12.73
CA SER A 27 -16.29 39.14 12.35
C SER A 27 -15.31 38.84 13.49
N SER A 28 -15.69 37.94 14.40
CA SER A 28 -14.76 37.36 15.36
C SER A 28 -13.87 36.36 14.62
N ARG A 29 -12.61 36.75 14.38
CA ARG A 29 -11.54 35.79 14.09
C ARG A 29 -11.54 34.73 15.22
N PRO A 30 -11.37 33.44 14.91
CA PRO A 30 -11.14 32.46 15.96
C PRO A 30 -9.90 32.88 16.74
N SER A 31 -10.05 33.02 18.06
CA SER A 31 -8.93 33.23 18.96
C SER A 31 -7.97 32.05 18.80
N VAL A 32 -6.74 32.34 18.41
CA VAL A 32 -5.65 31.37 18.55
C VAL A 32 -5.48 31.16 20.05
N ASP A 33 -5.90 29.99 20.54
CA ASP A 33 -5.66 29.58 21.92
C ASP A 33 -4.15 29.59 22.15
N LYS A 34 -3.68 30.54 22.97
CA LYS A 34 -2.25 30.74 23.26
C LYS A 34 -1.70 29.73 24.27
N ASP A 35 -2.54 28.80 24.72
CA ASP A 35 -2.24 27.82 25.79
C ASP A 35 -2.27 26.36 25.30
N GLU A 36 -2.14 26.10 23.99
CA GLU A 36 -2.07 24.71 23.50
C GLU A 36 -0.73 24.09 23.92
N GLN A 37 -0.74 23.29 25.00
CA GLN A 37 0.43 22.53 25.43
C GLN A 37 1.00 21.69 24.27
N PRO A 38 2.33 21.58 24.15
CA PRO A 38 2.93 20.80 23.07
C PRO A 38 2.44 19.35 23.12
N LYS A 39 1.72 18.95 22.07
CA LYS A 39 1.17 17.60 21.94
C LYS A 39 2.29 16.57 22.04
N THR A 40 2.12 15.61 22.95
CA THR A 40 2.99 14.44 23.06
C THR A 40 3.04 13.68 21.72
N PRO A 41 4.13 12.92 21.44
CA PRO A 41 4.19 12.05 20.27
C PRO A 41 2.95 11.16 20.11
N TRP A 42 2.43 10.66 21.23
CA TRP A 42 1.20 9.89 21.27
C TRP A 42 -0.02 10.71 20.82
N GLN A 43 -0.18 11.95 21.28
CA GLN A 43 -1.29 12.82 20.86
C GLN A 43 -1.21 13.18 19.37
N LYS A 44 0.00 13.36 18.81
CA LYS A 44 0.20 13.59 17.37
C LYS A 44 -0.14 12.36 16.54
N TYR A 45 0.37 11.19 16.94
CA TYR A 45 0.04 9.89 16.33
C TYR A 45 -1.47 9.60 16.40
N THR A 46 -2.08 9.87 17.56
CA THR A 46 -3.52 9.72 17.77
C THR A 46 -4.29 10.62 16.81
N ALA A 47 -3.98 11.92 16.74
CA ALA A 47 -4.65 12.82 15.79
C ALA A 47 -4.57 12.34 14.33
N MET A 48 -3.41 11.82 13.90
CA MET A 48 -3.23 11.22 12.57
C MET A 48 -4.11 9.97 12.38
N VAL A 49 -4.10 9.05 13.34
CA VAL A 49 -4.96 7.84 13.32
C VAL A 49 -6.44 8.22 13.32
N TYR A 50 -6.84 9.28 14.00
CA TYR A 50 -8.22 9.78 14.04
C TYR A 50 -8.66 10.40 12.72
N GLN A 51 -7.80 11.18 12.07
CA GLN A 51 -8.06 11.65 10.70
C GLN A 51 -8.18 10.46 9.74
N ALA A 52 -7.32 9.46 9.90
CA ALA A 52 -7.41 8.20 9.17
C ALA A 52 -8.64 7.35 9.53
N ARG A 53 -9.43 7.68 10.57
CA ARG A 53 -10.66 6.95 10.96
C ARG A 53 -11.96 7.61 10.47
N GLY A 54 -11.94 8.88 10.06
CA GLY A 54 -13.17 9.65 9.85
C GLY A 54 -13.89 9.98 11.17
N ASN A 55 -14.97 10.77 11.12
CA ASN A 55 -15.64 11.36 12.29
C ASN A 55 -16.14 10.27 13.29
N PRO A 56 -15.43 9.98 14.40
CA PRO A 56 -15.74 8.85 15.25
C PRO A 56 -16.85 9.20 16.25
N SER A 57 -17.78 8.27 16.48
CA SER A 57 -18.84 8.37 17.51
C SER A 57 -18.33 8.19 18.94
N VAL A 58 -17.02 7.98 19.13
CA VAL A 58 -16.39 7.62 20.40
C VAL A 58 -15.31 8.65 20.76
N SER A 59 -15.38 9.20 21.97
CA SER A 59 -14.46 10.22 22.47
C SER A 59 -13.00 9.73 22.49
N PRO A 60 -12.02 10.56 22.06
CA PRO A 60 -10.59 10.23 22.06
C PRO A 60 -10.04 9.73 23.40
N ASP A 61 -10.53 10.31 24.49
CA ASP A 61 -10.04 10.00 25.84
C ASP A 61 -10.51 8.63 26.35
N SER A 62 -11.46 8.00 25.65
CA SER A 62 -12.02 6.70 26.03
C SER A 62 -11.28 5.51 25.40
N ILE A 63 -10.39 5.73 24.42
CA ILE A 63 -9.67 4.66 23.72
C ILE A 63 -8.25 4.54 24.28
N ARG A 64 -7.95 3.42 24.91
CA ARG A 64 -6.58 3.13 25.36
C ARG A 64 -5.63 3.00 24.16
N PRO A 65 -4.39 3.51 24.25
CA PRO A 65 -3.35 3.23 23.25
C PRO A 65 -3.19 1.72 23.07
N PRO A 66 -3.09 1.22 21.83
CA PRO A 66 -2.77 -0.17 21.59
C PRO A 66 -1.40 -0.52 22.20
N SER A 67 -1.30 -1.65 22.89
CA SER A 67 -0.02 -2.15 23.38
C SER A 67 0.91 -2.53 22.23
N LEU A 68 2.22 -2.63 22.48
CA LEU A 68 3.17 -3.12 21.48
C LEU A 68 2.75 -4.49 20.92
N ALA A 69 2.30 -5.41 21.79
CA ALA A 69 1.85 -6.73 21.36
C ALA A 69 0.67 -6.67 20.39
N GLN A 70 -0.31 -5.78 20.64
CA GLN A 70 -1.43 -5.58 19.71
C GLN A 70 -0.96 -5.00 18.38
N GLN A 71 0.00 -4.09 18.39
CA GLN A 71 0.56 -3.50 17.18
C GLN A 71 1.32 -4.54 16.35
N LEU A 72 2.19 -5.35 16.98
CA LEU A 72 2.91 -6.41 16.29
C LEU A 72 1.94 -7.47 15.73
N PHE A 73 0.90 -7.84 16.48
CA PHE A 73 -0.13 -8.74 15.99
C PHE A 73 -0.89 -8.17 14.79
N ALA A 74 -1.22 -6.88 14.81
CA ALA A 74 -1.86 -6.21 13.67
C ALA A 74 -0.96 -6.18 12.43
N GLU A 75 0.36 -6.01 12.59
CA GLU A 75 1.33 -6.12 11.48
C GLU A 75 1.40 -7.56 10.93
N VAL A 76 1.44 -8.58 11.79
CA VAL A 76 1.38 -10.00 11.37
C VAL A 76 0.08 -10.27 10.59
N LEU A 77 -1.06 -9.87 11.14
CA LEU A 77 -2.38 -10.14 10.57
C LEU A 77 -2.59 -9.39 9.26
N GLY A 78 -2.32 -8.08 9.24
CA GLY A 78 -2.47 -7.24 8.05
C GLY A 78 -1.59 -7.74 6.90
N THR A 79 -0.32 -8.04 7.19
CA THR A 79 0.59 -8.58 6.18
C THR A 79 0.18 -9.99 5.73
N GLY A 80 -0.18 -10.88 6.65
CA GLY A 80 -0.61 -12.23 6.32
C GLY A 80 -1.87 -12.28 5.46
N ILE A 81 -2.85 -11.42 5.72
CA ILE A 81 -4.09 -11.33 4.92
C ILE A 81 -3.75 -11.00 3.47
N TYR A 82 -3.03 -9.89 3.22
CA TYR A 82 -2.83 -9.48 1.84
C TYR A 82 -1.89 -10.43 1.10
N MET A 83 -0.93 -11.02 1.80
CA MET A 83 -0.03 -12.02 1.22
C MET A 83 -0.80 -13.29 0.85
N PHE A 84 -1.66 -13.81 1.73
CA PHE A 84 -2.47 -14.99 1.41
C PHE A 84 -3.29 -14.80 0.13
N PHE A 85 -4.09 -13.73 0.05
CA PHE A 85 -4.97 -13.50 -1.09
C PHE A 85 -4.21 -13.12 -2.37
N GLY A 86 -3.15 -12.34 -2.25
CA GLY A 86 -2.29 -11.99 -3.38
C GLY A 86 -1.62 -13.22 -3.99
N LEU A 87 -0.93 -14.01 -3.16
CA LEU A 87 -0.26 -15.23 -3.62
C LEU A 87 -1.28 -16.25 -4.14
N ALA A 88 -2.46 -16.37 -3.52
CA ALA A 88 -3.54 -17.22 -4.03
C ALA A 88 -4.06 -16.78 -5.40
N ALA A 89 -4.14 -15.48 -5.67
CA ALA A 89 -4.49 -14.96 -6.99
C ALA A 89 -3.44 -15.33 -8.04
N THR A 90 -2.15 -15.19 -7.69
CA THR A 90 -1.05 -15.63 -8.56
C THR A 90 -1.08 -17.14 -8.79
N ALA A 91 -1.29 -17.93 -7.73
CA ALA A 91 -1.41 -19.38 -7.84
C ALA A 91 -2.58 -19.81 -8.74
N ALA A 92 -3.77 -19.23 -8.55
CA ALA A 92 -4.93 -19.51 -9.37
C ALA A 92 -4.72 -19.13 -10.85
N ALA A 93 -4.07 -18.00 -11.11
CA ALA A 93 -3.70 -17.60 -12.47
C ALA A 93 -2.72 -18.61 -13.11
N THR A 94 -1.70 -19.04 -12.37
CA THR A 94 -0.68 -19.98 -12.85
C THR A 94 -1.24 -21.39 -13.05
N THR A 95 -1.95 -21.95 -12.07
CA THR A 95 -2.29 -23.38 -12.05
C THR A 95 -3.69 -23.69 -12.57
N ALA A 96 -4.63 -22.74 -12.48
CA ALA A 96 -6.03 -22.95 -12.86
C ALA A 96 -6.46 -22.14 -14.09
N GLY A 97 -5.59 -21.28 -14.62
CA GLY A 97 -5.91 -20.42 -15.76
C GLY A 97 -7.04 -19.43 -15.47
N SER A 98 -7.25 -19.06 -14.20
CA SER A 98 -8.36 -18.20 -13.77
C SER A 98 -8.19 -16.74 -14.17
N SER A 99 -7.11 -16.39 -14.87
CA SER A 99 -6.82 -15.01 -15.28
C SER A 99 -6.26 -14.96 -16.71
N SER A 100 -6.75 -14.01 -17.49
CA SER A 100 -6.38 -13.77 -18.89
C SER A 100 -5.31 -12.69 -19.05
N GLY A 101 -4.91 -12.01 -17.96
CA GLY A 101 -3.87 -10.99 -18.00
C GLY A 101 -3.48 -10.45 -16.63
N VAL A 102 -2.36 -9.72 -16.60
CA VAL A 102 -1.71 -9.25 -15.36
C VAL A 102 -2.63 -8.38 -14.50
N ILE A 103 -3.51 -7.58 -15.12
CA ILE A 103 -4.40 -6.66 -14.40
C ILE A 103 -5.35 -7.39 -13.44
N GLN A 104 -5.83 -8.60 -13.77
CA GLN A 104 -6.74 -9.34 -12.90
C GLN A 104 -6.05 -9.79 -11.62
N VAL A 105 -4.82 -10.31 -11.75
CA VAL A 105 -3.99 -10.70 -10.60
C VAL A 105 -3.67 -9.47 -9.76
N VAL A 106 -3.17 -8.40 -10.39
CA VAL A 106 -2.79 -7.15 -9.69
C VAL A 106 -3.99 -6.49 -9.02
N PHE A 107 -5.19 -6.57 -9.60
CA PHE A 107 -6.40 -6.06 -8.98
C PHE A 107 -6.72 -6.78 -7.66
N VAL A 108 -6.61 -8.12 -7.64
CA VAL A 108 -6.80 -8.88 -6.39
C VAL A 108 -5.73 -8.51 -5.36
N TRP A 109 -4.45 -8.38 -5.77
CA TRP A 109 -3.39 -7.89 -4.89
C TRP A 109 -3.70 -6.51 -4.29
N ALA A 110 -4.13 -5.56 -5.11
CA ALA A 110 -4.47 -4.21 -4.68
C ALA A 110 -5.61 -4.17 -3.66
N ILE A 111 -6.67 -4.97 -3.89
CA ILE A 111 -7.79 -5.10 -2.95
C ILE A 111 -7.34 -5.81 -1.66
N ALA A 112 -6.52 -6.86 -1.77
CA ALA A 112 -6.00 -7.57 -0.62
C ALA A 112 -5.14 -6.65 0.28
N ILE A 113 -4.27 -5.82 -0.32
CA ILE A 113 -3.47 -4.82 0.39
C ILE A 113 -4.37 -3.80 1.08
N THR A 114 -5.38 -3.30 0.37
CA THR A 114 -6.39 -2.41 0.94
C THR A 114 -7.02 -3.01 2.20
N MET A 115 -7.41 -4.29 2.16
CA MET A 115 -8.00 -4.98 3.31
C MET A 115 -7.00 -5.14 4.46
N GLY A 116 -5.74 -5.49 4.17
CA GLY A 116 -4.68 -5.55 5.16
C GLY A 116 -4.49 -4.22 5.89
N VAL A 117 -4.47 -3.11 5.12
CA VAL A 117 -4.40 -1.75 5.69
C VAL A 117 -5.62 -1.46 6.54
N MET A 118 -6.84 -1.72 6.06
CA MET A 118 -8.07 -1.47 6.82
C MET A 118 -8.09 -2.21 8.17
N VAL A 119 -7.62 -3.45 8.21
CA VAL A 119 -7.57 -4.26 9.44
C VAL A 119 -6.53 -3.73 10.42
N ALA A 120 -5.36 -3.31 9.95
CA ALA A 120 -4.23 -2.96 10.83
C ALA A 120 -4.15 -1.48 11.20
N ILE A 121 -4.68 -0.56 10.38
CA ILE A 121 -4.39 0.89 10.47
C ILE A 121 -4.79 1.50 11.80
N SER A 122 -5.89 1.03 12.38
CA SER A 122 -6.40 1.55 13.65
C SER A 122 -5.54 1.14 14.87
N VAL A 123 -4.70 0.12 14.73
CA VAL A 123 -3.92 -0.48 15.81
C VAL A 123 -2.43 -0.15 15.66
N SER A 124 -1.81 -0.57 14.56
CA SER A 124 -0.35 -0.45 14.36
C SER A 124 0.08 0.74 13.51
N GLY A 125 -0.86 1.39 12.82
CA GLY A 125 -0.59 2.33 11.73
C GLY A 125 -0.48 1.66 10.36
N ALA A 126 -0.63 0.32 10.29
CA ALA A 126 -0.56 -0.47 9.05
C ALA A 126 0.69 -0.18 8.21
N HIS A 127 1.88 -0.34 8.78
CA HIS A 127 3.09 -0.24 7.98
C HIS A 127 3.16 -1.36 6.95
N LEU A 128 2.93 -2.60 7.41
CA LEU A 128 2.79 -3.83 6.63
C LEU A 128 3.95 -4.13 5.66
N ASN A 129 5.04 -3.37 5.78
CA ASN A 129 6.16 -3.31 4.86
C ASN A 129 7.42 -2.82 5.60
N PRO A 130 8.52 -3.59 5.59
CA PRO A 130 9.77 -3.18 6.22
C PRO A 130 10.32 -1.86 5.67
N ALA A 131 10.18 -1.58 4.38
CA ALA A 131 10.64 -0.34 3.78
C ALA A 131 9.85 0.87 4.29
N ILE A 132 8.52 0.76 4.40
CA ILE A 132 7.67 1.80 5.00
C ILE A 132 8.07 2.01 6.47
N THR A 133 8.23 0.92 7.23
CA THR A 133 8.66 0.99 8.64
C THR A 133 9.99 1.70 8.80
N PHE A 134 10.95 1.37 7.94
CA PHE A 134 12.26 2.02 7.91
C PHE A 134 12.16 3.50 7.56
N THR A 135 11.32 3.87 6.59
CA THR A 135 11.12 5.28 6.24
C THR A 135 10.47 6.08 7.36
N PHE A 136 9.44 5.53 8.02
CA PHE A 136 8.83 6.18 9.19
C PHE A 136 9.82 6.34 10.34
N MET A 137 10.67 5.33 10.58
CA MET A 137 11.75 5.42 11.57
C MET A 137 12.70 6.59 11.27
N LEU A 138 13.05 6.82 10.00
CA LEU A 138 14.00 7.86 9.60
C LEU A 138 13.37 9.26 9.53
N LEU A 139 12.19 9.36 8.94
CA LEU A 139 11.60 10.65 8.53
C LEU A 139 10.42 11.09 9.39
N ARG A 140 9.87 10.19 10.23
CA ARG A 140 8.74 10.46 11.14
C ARG A 140 8.98 9.93 12.56
N PRO A 141 10.16 10.13 13.19
CA PRO A 141 10.45 9.61 14.53
C PRO A 141 9.49 10.13 15.63
N GLU A 142 8.82 11.26 15.37
CA GLU A 142 7.77 11.82 16.23
C GLU A 142 6.43 11.08 16.14
N LEU A 143 6.19 10.31 15.08
CA LEU A 143 5.01 9.47 14.90
C LEU A 143 5.31 7.99 15.17
N PHE A 144 6.55 7.55 14.92
CA PHE A 144 6.96 6.17 15.07
C PHE A 144 8.30 6.05 15.79
N ALA A 145 8.29 5.45 16.99
CA ALA A 145 9.49 5.30 17.79
C ALA A 145 10.52 4.35 17.11
N PRO A 146 11.75 4.80 16.82
CA PRO A 146 12.73 4.04 16.03
C PRO A 146 13.03 2.63 16.52
N TRP A 147 13.08 2.42 17.84
CA TRP A 147 13.40 1.11 18.43
C TRP A 147 12.36 0.02 18.10
N LYS A 148 11.15 0.40 17.67
CA LYS A 148 10.09 -0.54 17.27
C LYS A 148 10.28 -1.09 15.86
N ALA A 149 11.09 -0.42 15.03
CA ALA A 149 11.32 -0.77 13.63
C ALA A 149 11.71 -2.24 13.43
N PRO A 150 12.76 -2.78 14.08
CA PRO A 150 13.14 -4.18 13.89
C PRO A 150 12.02 -5.16 14.29
N LEU A 151 11.24 -4.84 15.33
CA LEU A 151 10.14 -5.70 15.79
C LEU A 151 8.99 -5.73 14.76
N TYR A 152 8.65 -4.57 14.18
CA TYR A 152 7.67 -4.48 13.09
C TYR A 152 8.13 -5.26 11.86
N MET A 153 9.39 -5.13 11.46
CA MET A 153 9.92 -5.84 10.29
C MET A 153 9.84 -7.37 10.48
N VAL A 154 10.19 -7.88 11.66
CA VAL A 154 10.05 -9.31 11.99
C VAL A 154 8.58 -9.74 11.97
N ALA A 155 7.68 -8.94 12.54
CA ALA A 155 6.24 -9.20 12.53
C ALA A 155 5.67 -9.27 11.10
N GLN A 156 6.08 -8.36 10.21
CA GLN A 156 5.66 -8.34 8.82
C GLN A 156 6.17 -9.56 8.04
N ILE A 157 7.45 -9.92 8.22
CA ILE A 157 8.02 -11.13 7.61
C ILE A 157 7.27 -12.38 8.08
N LEU A 158 7.01 -12.50 9.39
CA LEU A 158 6.20 -13.59 9.94
C LEU A 158 4.80 -13.64 9.33
N GLY A 159 4.12 -12.49 9.25
CA GLY A 159 2.81 -12.38 8.58
C GLY A 159 2.87 -12.87 7.14
N ALA A 160 3.86 -12.42 6.36
CA ALA A 160 4.02 -12.79 4.98
C ALA A 160 4.31 -14.29 4.79
N THR A 161 5.16 -14.87 5.65
CA THR A 161 5.41 -16.31 5.69
C THR A 161 4.13 -17.08 6.01
N LEU A 162 3.34 -16.68 7.01
CA LEU A 162 2.09 -17.35 7.36
C LEU A 162 1.06 -17.28 6.22
N GLY A 163 0.94 -16.13 5.55
CA GLY A 163 0.10 -15.98 4.36
C GLY A 163 0.53 -16.94 3.24
N ALA A 164 1.83 -17.03 2.98
CA ALA A 164 2.40 -17.93 1.99
C ALA A 164 2.22 -19.42 2.33
N VAL A 165 2.38 -19.80 3.60
CA VAL A 165 2.08 -21.17 4.06
C VAL A 165 0.62 -21.51 3.79
N GLY A 166 -0.31 -20.60 4.09
CA GLY A 166 -1.73 -20.78 3.78
C GLY A 166 -1.98 -21.00 2.29
N THR A 167 -1.36 -20.21 1.42
CA THR A 167 -1.46 -20.38 -0.03
C THR A 167 -0.87 -21.72 -0.48
N TRP A 168 0.32 -22.07 0.02
CA TRP A 168 0.99 -23.32 -0.34
C TRP A 168 0.14 -24.54 0.02
N ILE A 169 -0.41 -24.61 1.23
CA ILE A 169 -1.29 -25.72 1.66
C ILE A 169 -2.49 -25.88 0.74
N ILE A 170 -3.12 -24.78 0.31
CA ILE A 170 -4.31 -24.82 -0.55
C ILE A 170 -3.95 -25.21 -1.99
N PHE A 171 -2.85 -24.69 -2.51
CA PHE A 171 -2.47 -24.81 -3.92
C PHE A 171 -1.43 -25.89 -4.21
N GLU A 172 -0.93 -26.63 -3.21
CA GLU A 172 0.10 -27.67 -3.40
C GLU A 172 -0.31 -28.69 -4.47
N ASN A 173 -1.53 -29.22 -4.41
CA ASN A 173 -2.02 -30.18 -5.40
C ASN A 173 -2.15 -29.57 -6.81
N PRO A 174 -2.80 -28.40 -6.99
CA PRO A 174 -2.77 -27.68 -8.27
C PRO A 174 -1.36 -27.41 -8.82
N ILE A 175 -0.42 -26.98 -7.97
CA ILE A 175 0.98 -26.73 -8.35
C ILE A 175 1.63 -28.03 -8.81
N ASN A 176 1.54 -29.10 -8.02
CA ASN A 176 2.10 -30.41 -8.37
C ASN A 176 1.54 -30.94 -9.70
N ASN A 177 0.24 -30.74 -9.95
CA ASN A 177 -0.37 -31.12 -11.21
C ASN A 177 0.19 -30.31 -12.38
N PHE A 178 0.26 -28.98 -12.24
CA PHE A 178 0.84 -28.09 -13.25
C PHE A 178 2.29 -28.47 -13.55
N GLU A 179 3.10 -28.71 -12.53
CA GLU A 179 4.50 -29.11 -12.69
C GLU A 179 4.63 -30.42 -13.47
N ARG A 180 3.83 -31.44 -13.14
CA ARG A 180 3.81 -32.71 -13.89
C ARG A 180 3.37 -32.54 -15.33
N THR A 181 2.33 -31.75 -15.58
CA THR A 181 1.79 -31.52 -16.93
C THR A 181 2.82 -30.87 -17.85
N TYR A 182 3.61 -29.92 -17.33
CA TYR A 182 4.59 -29.18 -18.12
C TYR A 182 6.02 -29.71 -17.97
N GLY A 183 6.22 -30.84 -17.29
CA GLY A 183 7.54 -31.43 -17.08
C GLY A 183 8.49 -30.56 -16.24
N ILE A 184 7.94 -29.70 -15.38
CA ILE A 184 8.71 -28.84 -14.48
C ILE A 184 9.18 -29.68 -13.29
N VAL A 185 10.50 -29.70 -13.07
CA VAL A 185 11.10 -30.32 -11.90
C VAL A 185 11.36 -29.23 -10.86
N ARG A 186 10.63 -29.26 -9.74
CA ARG A 186 10.78 -28.27 -8.67
C ARG A 186 12.24 -28.20 -8.21
N GLY A 187 12.76 -26.98 -8.10
CA GLY A 187 14.14 -26.70 -7.69
C GLY A 187 15.16 -26.74 -8.83
N GLN A 188 14.74 -27.04 -10.06
CA GLN A 188 15.60 -27.00 -11.25
C GLN A 188 15.28 -25.78 -12.14
N PRO A 189 16.18 -25.40 -13.06
CA PRO A 189 15.89 -24.37 -14.06
C PRO A 189 14.59 -24.67 -14.83
N GLY A 190 13.76 -23.64 -15.02
CA GLY A 190 12.39 -23.73 -15.53
C GLY A 190 11.33 -23.74 -14.42
N SER A 191 11.69 -24.15 -13.19
CA SER A 191 10.74 -24.11 -12.05
C SER A 191 10.50 -22.72 -11.47
N GLU A 192 11.16 -21.69 -12.01
CA GLU A 192 10.84 -20.28 -11.74
C GLU A 192 9.36 -19.98 -12.03
N LEU A 193 8.74 -20.67 -13.01
CA LEU A 193 7.33 -20.48 -13.35
C LEU A 193 6.37 -20.77 -12.19
N THR A 194 6.62 -21.84 -11.42
CA THR A 194 5.80 -22.16 -10.24
C THR A 194 6.35 -21.50 -8.98
N ALA A 195 7.67 -21.29 -8.89
CA ALA A 195 8.27 -20.51 -7.81
C ALA A 195 7.76 -19.06 -7.79
N ALA A 196 7.42 -18.49 -8.95
CA ALA A 196 6.91 -17.11 -9.10
C ALA A 196 5.58 -16.87 -8.38
N ILE A 197 4.90 -17.92 -7.94
CA ILE A 197 3.76 -17.80 -7.02
C ILE A 197 4.20 -17.18 -5.70
N PHE A 198 5.42 -17.50 -5.24
CA PHE A 198 5.96 -17.11 -3.94
C PHE A 198 7.14 -16.13 -4.04
N CYS A 199 7.98 -16.26 -5.05
CA CYS A 199 9.20 -15.48 -5.19
C CYS A 199 9.06 -14.45 -6.31
N ASP A 200 9.60 -13.26 -6.12
CA ASP A 200 9.76 -12.32 -7.22
C ASP A 200 11.01 -12.67 -8.05
N PHE A 201 10.93 -12.39 -9.36
CA PHE A 201 11.98 -12.67 -10.35
C PHE A 201 12.02 -11.56 -11.41
N TYR A 202 13.16 -11.42 -12.07
CA TYR A 202 13.31 -10.53 -13.22
C TYR A 202 14.04 -11.25 -14.38
N PRO A 203 13.63 -11.03 -15.64
CA PRO A 203 12.26 -10.68 -16.00
C PRO A 203 11.25 -11.66 -15.36
N SER A 204 9.96 -11.30 -15.33
CA SER A 204 8.95 -12.23 -14.82
C SER A 204 8.98 -13.55 -15.63
N PRO A 205 8.96 -14.73 -14.97
CA PRO A 205 9.00 -16.02 -15.66
C PRO A 205 7.85 -16.21 -16.66
N SER A 206 6.68 -15.64 -16.37
CA SER A 206 5.55 -15.66 -17.31
C SER A 206 5.80 -14.83 -18.58
N SER A 207 6.55 -13.74 -18.47
CA SER A 207 6.98 -12.93 -19.62
C SER A 207 8.06 -13.65 -20.44
N LEU A 208 9.00 -14.33 -19.78
CA LEU A 208 10.00 -15.17 -20.45
C LEU A 208 9.38 -16.36 -21.18
N ALA A 209 8.31 -16.94 -20.63
CA ALA A 209 7.61 -18.07 -21.23
C ALA A 209 6.72 -17.69 -22.42
N ASN A 210 6.50 -16.39 -22.70
CA ASN A 210 5.70 -15.97 -23.84
C ASN A 210 6.57 -15.77 -25.10
N PRO A 211 6.53 -16.71 -26.06
CA PRO A 211 7.38 -16.64 -27.25
C PRO A 211 7.05 -15.44 -28.15
N ALA A 212 5.83 -14.89 -28.08
CA ALA A 212 5.43 -13.74 -28.89
C ALA A 212 6.15 -12.45 -28.50
N LEU A 213 6.70 -12.38 -27.28
CA LEU A 213 7.44 -11.22 -26.80
C LEU A 213 8.91 -11.23 -27.23
N GLY A 214 9.48 -12.40 -27.53
CA GLY A 214 10.90 -12.56 -27.84
C GLY A 214 11.83 -12.18 -26.68
N TRP A 215 11.33 -12.19 -25.44
CA TRP A 215 12.13 -11.86 -24.27
C TRP A 215 13.14 -12.96 -23.95
N THR A 216 14.31 -12.52 -23.50
CA THR A 216 15.43 -13.34 -23.03
C THR A 216 15.73 -13.02 -21.57
N PRO A 217 16.49 -13.86 -20.84
CA PRO A 217 16.92 -13.56 -19.48
C PRO A 217 17.64 -12.20 -19.32
N ASP A 218 18.26 -11.70 -20.40
CA ASP A 218 18.97 -10.41 -20.42
C ASP A 218 18.07 -9.20 -20.75
N THR A 219 16.79 -9.43 -21.07
CA THR A 219 15.83 -8.36 -21.43
C THR A 219 15.62 -7.37 -20.28
N VAL A 220 15.71 -7.86 -19.03
CA VAL A 220 15.73 -7.03 -17.83
C VAL A 220 17.02 -7.31 -17.09
N SER A 221 17.89 -6.31 -16.96
CA SER A 221 19.12 -6.44 -16.19
C SER A 221 18.85 -6.39 -14.69
N ARG A 222 19.75 -6.96 -13.88
CA ARG A 222 19.69 -6.85 -12.40
C ARG A 222 19.62 -5.41 -11.92
N GLY A 223 20.40 -4.52 -12.54
CA GLY A 223 20.40 -3.10 -12.23
C GLY A 223 19.07 -2.42 -12.60
N GLY A 224 18.46 -2.81 -13.72
CA GLY A 224 17.13 -2.37 -14.11
C GLY A 224 16.06 -2.83 -13.11
N ALA A 225 16.11 -4.08 -12.69
CA ALA A 225 15.19 -4.62 -11.68
C ALA A 225 15.35 -3.91 -10.33
N PHE A 226 16.59 -3.71 -9.87
CA PHE A 226 16.87 -2.94 -8.66
C PHE A 226 16.33 -1.51 -8.76
N GLY A 227 16.57 -0.82 -9.88
CA GLY A 227 16.06 0.53 -10.13
C GLY A 227 14.53 0.60 -10.14
N MET A 228 13.86 -0.40 -10.72
CA MET A 228 12.40 -0.50 -10.72
C MET A 228 11.84 -0.67 -9.30
N GLU A 229 12.47 -1.51 -8.46
CA GLU A 229 12.06 -1.70 -7.06
C GLU A 229 12.32 -0.45 -6.19
N VAL A 230 13.44 0.25 -6.42
CA VAL A 230 13.69 1.57 -5.82
C VAL A 230 12.60 2.56 -6.21
N PHE A 231 12.34 2.71 -7.52
CA PHE A 231 11.35 3.66 -8.03
C PHE A 231 9.93 3.33 -7.53
N GLY A 232 9.52 2.07 -7.62
CA GLY A 232 8.19 1.63 -7.18
C GLY A 232 7.98 1.88 -5.69
N THR A 233 8.99 1.59 -4.85
CA THR A 233 8.89 1.86 -3.42
C THR A 233 8.90 3.36 -3.11
N ALA A 234 9.68 4.16 -3.84
CA ALA A 234 9.66 5.61 -3.72
C ALA A 234 8.28 6.19 -4.06
N TYR A 235 7.67 5.74 -5.17
CA TYR A 235 6.32 6.14 -5.54
C TYR A 235 5.30 5.73 -4.46
N LEU A 236 5.36 4.49 -3.97
CA LEU A 236 4.46 4.02 -2.93
C LEU A 236 4.56 4.89 -1.67
N VAL A 237 5.76 5.13 -1.15
CA VAL A 237 5.94 5.92 0.07
C VAL A 237 5.57 7.39 -0.15
N PHE A 238 5.87 7.96 -1.32
CA PHE A 238 5.42 9.29 -1.69
C PHE A 238 3.88 9.40 -1.61
N ILE A 239 3.16 8.43 -2.17
CA ILE A 239 1.69 8.41 -2.08
C ILE A 239 1.22 8.23 -0.64
N VAL A 240 1.83 7.31 0.13
CA VAL A 240 1.50 7.12 1.57
C VAL A 240 1.62 8.44 2.32
N PHE A 241 2.74 9.16 2.16
CA PHE A 241 2.92 10.46 2.82
C PHE A 241 1.91 11.49 2.32
N ALA A 242 1.63 11.52 1.02
CA ALA A 242 0.66 12.45 0.43
C ALA A 242 -0.78 12.24 0.93
N VAL A 243 -1.23 11.01 1.08
CA VAL A 243 -2.61 10.71 1.51
C VAL A 243 -2.77 10.76 3.03
N MET A 244 -1.69 10.56 3.78
CA MET A 244 -1.67 10.70 5.24
C MET A 244 -1.41 12.13 5.71
N ASP A 245 -0.99 13.04 4.83
CA ASP A 245 -0.74 14.43 5.22
C ASP A 245 -2.05 15.14 5.61
N PRO A 246 -2.18 15.61 6.87
CA PRO A 246 -3.37 16.33 7.32
C PRO A 246 -3.69 17.60 6.51
N ARG A 247 -2.68 18.18 5.85
CA ARG A 247 -2.80 19.41 5.03
C ARG A 247 -3.36 19.13 3.64
N ASN A 248 -3.43 17.87 3.22
CA ASN A 248 -4.00 17.52 1.94
C ASN A 248 -5.49 17.90 1.92
N GLN A 249 -5.86 18.79 0.99
CA GLN A 249 -7.21 19.36 0.91
C GLN A 249 -8.29 18.33 0.56
N LEU A 250 -7.91 17.19 -0.03
CA LEU A 250 -8.84 16.08 -0.24
C LEU A 250 -9.38 15.52 1.07
N ARG A 251 -8.67 15.74 2.20
CA ARG A 251 -9.05 15.30 3.55
C ARG A 251 -9.53 13.84 3.56
N LEU A 252 -8.78 12.98 2.86
CA LEU A 252 -9.08 11.56 2.81
C LEU A 252 -9.05 11.01 4.23
N GLY A 253 -10.14 10.35 4.63
CA GLY A 253 -10.27 9.71 5.94
C GLY A 253 -10.82 8.30 5.79
N GLY A 254 -10.57 7.46 6.79
CA GLY A 254 -11.09 6.10 6.81
C GLY A 254 -10.59 5.25 5.65
N ALA A 255 -11.53 4.53 5.05
CA ALA A 255 -11.32 3.63 3.94
C ALA A 255 -10.64 4.29 2.72
N ALA A 256 -10.81 5.60 2.51
CA ALA A 256 -10.25 6.29 1.34
C ALA A 256 -8.71 6.24 1.31
N ILE A 257 -8.03 6.36 2.47
CA ILE A 257 -6.57 6.22 2.56
C ILE A 257 -6.14 4.82 2.12
N ALA A 258 -6.82 3.78 2.64
CA ALA A 258 -6.51 2.39 2.31
C ALA A 258 -6.71 2.11 0.82
N TYR A 259 -7.80 2.59 0.22
CA TYR A 259 -8.04 2.46 -1.22
C TYR A 259 -6.99 3.20 -2.06
N SER A 260 -6.57 4.40 -1.66
CA SER A 260 -5.53 5.13 -2.39
C SER A 260 -4.20 4.38 -2.42
N ILE A 261 -3.83 3.74 -1.32
CA ILE A 261 -2.62 2.89 -1.25
C ILE A 261 -2.77 1.67 -2.19
N GLY A 262 -3.92 0.99 -2.15
CA GLY A 262 -4.21 -0.11 -3.07
C GLY A 262 -4.15 0.31 -4.54
N LEU A 263 -4.70 1.47 -4.89
CA LEU A 263 -4.66 2.02 -6.26
C LEU A 263 -3.24 2.38 -6.71
N ALA A 264 -2.40 2.89 -5.81
CA ALA A 264 -0.99 3.14 -6.11
C ALA A 264 -0.26 1.84 -6.50
N VAL A 265 -0.51 0.76 -5.74
CA VAL A 265 0.05 -0.56 -6.05
C VAL A 265 -0.56 -1.15 -7.33
N LEU A 266 -1.86 -0.92 -7.59
CA LEU A 266 -2.51 -1.38 -8.82
C LEU A 266 -1.84 -0.82 -10.07
N ILE A 267 -1.59 0.50 -10.11
CA ILE A 267 -0.93 1.17 -11.24
C ILE A 267 0.49 0.61 -11.41
N LEU A 268 1.25 0.55 -10.32
CA LEU A 268 2.60 0.00 -10.36
C LEU A 268 2.60 -1.46 -10.85
N GLY A 269 1.66 -2.29 -10.41
CA GLY A 269 1.66 -3.72 -10.68
C GLY A 269 1.35 -4.03 -12.14
N CYS A 270 0.47 -3.24 -12.75
CA CYS A 270 0.19 -3.32 -14.19
C CYS A 270 1.43 -3.03 -15.04
N ILE A 271 2.35 -2.19 -14.56
CA ILE A 271 3.55 -1.76 -15.29
C ILE A 271 4.75 -2.67 -14.99
N ALA A 272 5.03 -2.87 -13.71
CA ALA A 272 6.25 -3.53 -13.24
C ALA A 272 6.08 -5.03 -12.99
N GLY A 273 4.84 -5.54 -12.91
CA GLY A 273 4.57 -6.97 -12.76
C GLY A 273 5.30 -7.85 -13.78
N PRO A 274 5.26 -7.52 -15.09
CA PRO A 274 6.03 -8.24 -16.12
C PRO A 274 7.56 -8.13 -15.96
N ILE A 275 8.05 -7.07 -15.31
CA ILE A 275 9.48 -6.74 -15.24
C ILE A 275 10.13 -7.38 -14.01
N THR A 276 9.57 -7.16 -12.82
CA THR A 276 10.17 -7.59 -11.54
C THR A 276 9.23 -8.35 -10.61
N GLY A 277 7.97 -8.58 -11.02
CA GLY A 277 6.91 -9.06 -10.12
C GLY A 277 6.31 -7.98 -9.20
N LEU A 278 6.91 -6.78 -9.17
CA LEU A 278 6.63 -5.66 -8.28
C LEU A 278 6.53 -6.08 -6.80
N SER A 279 7.67 -6.15 -6.14
CA SER A 279 7.66 -6.48 -4.71
C SER A 279 7.39 -5.27 -3.84
N ILE A 280 8.21 -4.22 -4.00
CA ILE A 280 8.22 -2.93 -3.28
C ILE A 280 8.14 -3.06 -1.76
N ASN A 281 8.42 -4.25 -1.23
CA ASN A 281 8.19 -4.65 0.15
C ASN A 281 9.09 -5.86 0.50
N PRO A 282 10.11 -5.67 1.36
CA PRO A 282 11.01 -6.76 1.71
C PRO A 282 10.32 -7.97 2.37
N ALA A 283 9.24 -7.77 3.14
CA ALA A 283 8.50 -8.88 3.74
C ALA A 283 7.69 -9.66 2.69
N ARG A 284 7.17 -8.96 1.66
CA ARG A 284 6.40 -9.57 0.56
C ARG A 284 7.21 -10.59 -0.21
N ASP A 285 8.50 -10.36 -0.44
CA ASP A 285 9.36 -11.35 -1.10
C ASP A 285 10.01 -12.33 -0.11
N LEU A 286 10.65 -11.83 0.95
CA LEU A 286 11.44 -12.68 1.83
C LEU A 286 10.60 -13.74 2.55
N GLY A 287 9.42 -13.36 3.04
CA GLY A 287 8.54 -14.26 3.79
C GLY A 287 8.09 -15.48 2.98
N PRO A 288 7.49 -15.29 1.80
CA PRO A 288 7.11 -16.41 0.93
C PRO A 288 8.29 -17.13 0.28
N ARG A 289 9.42 -16.45 0.01
CA ARG A 289 10.64 -17.10 -0.50
C ARG A 289 11.19 -18.14 0.49
N ILE A 290 11.08 -17.89 1.80
CA ILE A 290 11.37 -18.89 2.85
C ILE A 290 10.47 -20.13 2.69
N VAL A 291 9.18 -19.94 2.42
CA VAL A 291 8.23 -21.04 2.18
C VAL A 291 8.60 -21.80 0.92
N ALA A 292 8.92 -21.10 -0.18
CA ALA A 292 9.33 -21.73 -1.43
C ALA A 292 10.59 -22.58 -1.25
N TYR A 293 11.59 -22.08 -0.52
CA TYR A 293 12.79 -22.84 -0.20
C TYR A 293 12.45 -24.13 0.57
N ALA A 294 11.67 -24.01 1.65
CA ALA A 294 11.25 -25.16 2.46
C ALA A 294 10.37 -26.17 1.69
N ALA A 295 9.60 -25.70 0.71
CA ALA A 295 8.72 -26.52 -0.13
C ALA A 295 9.42 -27.16 -1.34
N GLY A 296 10.75 -27.03 -1.44
CA GLY A 296 11.58 -27.78 -2.39
C GLY A 296 12.00 -27.00 -3.65
N TRP A 297 11.71 -25.70 -3.75
CA TRP A 297 12.27 -24.89 -4.84
C TRP A 297 13.76 -24.56 -4.64
N ASP A 298 14.33 -24.83 -3.47
CA ASP A 298 15.78 -24.85 -3.21
C ASP A 298 16.54 -23.67 -3.84
N GLU A 299 17.50 -23.93 -4.74
CA GLU A 299 18.34 -22.90 -5.38
C GLU A 299 17.56 -21.85 -6.19
N ILE A 300 16.36 -22.19 -6.66
CA ILE A 300 15.46 -21.25 -7.36
C ILE A 300 14.85 -20.24 -6.38
N ALA A 301 14.62 -20.63 -5.13
CA ALA A 301 14.20 -19.70 -4.08
C ALA A 301 15.42 -18.93 -3.52
N PHE A 302 16.46 -19.63 -3.09
CA PHE A 302 17.71 -19.05 -2.58
C PHE A 302 18.93 -19.76 -3.15
N PRO A 303 19.86 -19.06 -3.83
CA PRO A 303 19.94 -17.61 -3.97
C PRO A 303 19.04 -17.04 -5.10
N GLY A 304 18.28 -17.90 -5.75
CA GLY A 304 17.53 -17.57 -6.95
C GLY A 304 18.43 -17.38 -8.17
N PRO A 305 17.85 -17.36 -9.38
CA PRO A 305 18.59 -17.15 -10.61
C PRO A 305 19.45 -15.89 -10.52
N ASN A 306 20.71 -15.98 -10.96
CA ASN A 306 21.68 -14.89 -10.91
C ASN A 306 22.00 -14.35 -9.50
N ASN A 307 21.71 -15.08 -8.42
CA ASN A 307 21.87 -14.60 -7.04
C ASN A 307 21.18 -13.24 -6.83
N SER A 308 19.88 -13.21 -7.18
CA SER A 308 19.08 -11.99 -7.25
C SER A 308 18.13 -11.78 -6.08
N TRP A 309 17.94 -12.76 -5.19
CA TRP A 309 16.98 -12.70 -4.08
C TRP A 309 17.05 -11.41 -3.25
N TRP A 310 18.26 -10.85 -3.10
CA TRP A 310 18.48 -9.64 -2.31
C TRP A 310 17.91 -8.38 -2.96
N VAL A 311 17.59 -8.37 -4.26
CA VAL A 311 17.08 -7.20 -4.97
C VAL A 311 15.80 -6.68 -4.32
N TRP A 312 14.81 -7.55 -4.12
CA TRP A 312 13.52 -7.20 -3.50
C TRP A 312 13.62 -6.96 -1.99
N THR A 313 14.68 -7.47 -1.35
CA THR A 313 14.93 -7.22 0.07
C THR A 313 15.59 -5.85 0.28
N ILE A 314 16.55 -5.47 -0.55
CA ILE A 314 17.42 -4.30 -0.33
C ILE A 314 16.91 -3.06 -1.06
N ALA A 315 16.50 -3.17 -2.33
CA ALA A 315 16.10 -2.02 -3.14
C ALA A 315 14.99 -1.17 -2.49
N PRO A 316 13.94 -1.76 -1.88
CA PRO A 316 12.89 -0.97 -1.24
C PRO A 316 13.38 -0.05 -0.11
N PHE A 317 14.43 -0.43 0.64
CA PHE A 317 14.99 0.40 1.71
C PHE A 317 15.65 1.69 1.20
N PHE A 318 16.04 1.75 -0.08
CA PHE A 318 16.46 2.99 -0.73
C PHE A 318 15.27 3.78 -1.25
N GLY A 319 14.32 3.09 -1.90
CA GLY A 319 13.15 3.73 -2.49
C GLY A 319 12.30 4.48 -1.47
N GLY A 320 12.00 3.86 -0.32
CA GLY A 320 11.12 4.45 0.69
C GLY A 320 11.59 5.83 1.17
N PRO A 321 12.82 5.98 1.71
CA PRO A 321 13.35 7.28 2.11
C PRO A 321 13.41 8.30 0.97
N ILE A 322 13.74 7.90 -0.26
CA ILE A 322 13.72 8.79 -1.43
C ILE A 322 12.31 9.34 -1.64
N GLY A 323 11.30 8.48 -1.66
CA GLY A 323 9.90 8.88 -1.83
C GLY A 323 9.42 9.85 -0.76
N GLY A 324 9.74 9.55 0.50
CA GLY A 324 9.40 10.41 1.63
C GLY A 324 10.09 11.78 1.57
N LEU A 325 11.39 11.81 1.27
CA LEU A 325 12.15 13.06 1.11
C LEU A 325 11.64 13.90 -0.07
N VAL A 326 11.32 13.28 -1.21
CA VAL A 326 10.74 14.00 -2.36
C VAL A 326 9.42 14.64 -1.98
N TYR A 327 8.57 13.94 -1.24
CA TYR A 327 7.32 14.50 -0.71
C TYR A 327 7.60 15.70 0.21
N ASP A 328 8.53 15.54 1.16
CA ASP A 328 8.87 16.56 2.16
C ASP A 328 9.52 17.81 1.54
N MET A 329 10.33 17.64 0.50
CA MET A 329 11.04 18.77 -0.11
C MET A 329 10.17 19.53 -1.11
N LEU A 330 9.27 18.84 -1.83
CA LEU A 330 8.55 19.43 -2.95
C LEU A 330 7.09 19.80 -2.61
N LEU A 331 6.43 19.05 -1.72
CA LEU A 331 4.99 19.18 -1.48
C LEU A 331 4.61 19.53 -0.04
N MET A 332 5.43 19.15 0.93
CA MET A 332 5.23 19.53 2.34
C MET A 332 5.45 21.04 2.50
N ARG A 333 4.36 21.82 2.46
CA ARG A 333 4.41 23.28 2.66
C ARG A 333 4.53 23.62 4.14
N GLY A 334 5.58 24.39 4.48
CA GLY A 334 5.73 25.15 5.72
C GLY A 334 6.24 24.35 6.92
N ILE A 335 7.42 24.73 7.40
CA ILE A 335 7.80 24.69 8.82
C ILE A 335 7.63 26.11 9.34
#